data_AF-A0A0L0T479-F1
#
_entry.id   AF-A0A0L0T479-F1
#
_cell.length_a   1.000
_cell.length_b   1.000
_cell.length_c   1.000
_cell.angle_alpha   90.00
_cell.angle_beta   90.00
_cell.angle_gamma   90.00
#
_symmetry.space_group_name_H-M   'P 1'
#
loop_
_entity.id
_entity.type
_entity.pdbx_description
1 polymer ?
#
loop_
_entity_poly.entity_id
_entity_poly.type
_entity_poly.pdbx_seq_one_letter_code
_entity_poly.pdbx_strand_id
1 'polypeptide(L)'
;MGLSISKLLSSLFGKKEMRILMVGLDAAGKTTILYKLKLGEIVTTIPTIGFNFQNTQGIIFVVDSNDRERINEARDELQRMLNEDELRDAILLVFANKQDLPNAMQAAEITDKLGLQSLRQRDWYIQATCATSGDGLYEGLEWLSSTLKKKS
;
A
#
# COMPACT_ATOMS: atom_id res chain seq x y z
N MET A 1 8.17 -5.31 26.29
CA MET A 1 8.30 -3.97 25.68
C MET A 1 8.18 -4.13 24.17
N GLY A 2 6.98 -3.97 23.61
CA GLY A 2 6.80 -4.01 22.16
C GLY A 2 7.43 -2.78 21.53
N LEU A 3 8.33 -2.97 20.56
CA LEU A 3 8.83 -1.86 19.75
C LEU A 3 7.62 -1.21 19.05
N SER A 4 7.43 0.09 19.25
CA SER A 4 6.38 0.83 18.54
C SER A 4 6.60 0.71 17.03
N ILE A 5 5.55 0.39 16.27
CA ILE A 5 5.58 0.34 14.81
C ILE A 5 6.18 1.63 14.25
N SER A 6 5.89 2.79 14.85
CA SER A 6 6.49 4.07 14.44
C SER A 6 8.03 4.09 14.52
N LYS A 7 8.65 3.44 15.51
CA LYS A 7 10.11 3.31 15.63
C LYS A 7 10.69 2.34 14.60
N LEU A 8 9.94 1.30 14.26
CA LEU A 8 10.32 0.36 13.21
C LEU A 8 10.25 1.04 11.84
N LEU A 9 9.22 1.82 11.56
CA LEU A 9 9.10 2.58 10.31
C LEU A 9 10.21 3.60 10.14
N SER A 10 10.57 4.35 11.19
CA SER A 10 11.66 5.32 11.11
C SER A 10 13.01 4.64 10.81
N SER A 11 13.24 3.44 11.35
CA SER A 11 14.40 2.62 11.02
C SER A 11 14.38 2.11 9.57
N LEU A 12 13.21 1.69 9.08
CA LEU A 12 13.05 1.21 7.71
C LEU A 12 13.31 2.32 6.69
N PHE A 13 12.70 3.49 6.82
CA PHE A 13 12.77 4.53 5.79
C PHE A 13 14.01 5.44 5.91
N GLY A 14 14.77 5.34 7.00
CA GLY A 14 16.06 6.03 7.16
C GLY A 14 15.93 7.56 7.12
N LYS A 15 17.03 8.27 6.79
CA LYS A 15 17.06 9.74 6.72
C LYS A 15 16.68 10.33 5.35
N LYS A 16 16.58 9.50 4.31
CA LYS A 16 16.23 9.96 2.95
C LYS A 16 14.72 10.15 2.90
N GLU A 17 14.26 11.35 2.55
CA GLU A 17 12.84 11.60 2.32
C GLU A 17 12.35 10.68 1.19
N MET A 18 11.29 9.93 1.47
CA MET A 18 10.65 9.06 0.49
C MET A 18 9.22 9.53 0.23
N ARG A 19 8.83 9.56 -1.04
CA ARG A 19 7.48 9.94 -1.46
C ARG A 19 6.69 8.68 -1.80
N ILE A 20 5.78 8.33 -0.89
CA ILE A 20 4.93 7.14 -1.01
C ILE A 20 3.47 7.59 -1.10
N LEU A 21 2.78 7.10 -2.12
CA LEU A 21 1.35 7.33 -2.35
C LEU A 21 0.55 6.15 -1.79
N MET A 22 -0.36 6.38 -0.85
CA MET A 22 -1.30 5.34 -0.38
C MET A 22 -2.69 5.57 -0.98
N VAL A 23 -3.19 4.59 -1.72
CA VAL A 23 -4.45 4.64 -2.49
C VAL A 23 -5.20 3.32 -2.40
N GLY A 24 -6.42 3.28 -2.95
CA GLY A 24 -7.35 2.15 -2.87
C GLY A 24 -8.79 2.67 -2.76
N LEU A 25 -9.77 1.79 -2.91
CA LEU A 25 -11.19 2.17 -2.79
C LEU A 25 -11.54 2.69 -1.39
N ASP A 26 -12.68 3.36 -1.28
CA ASP A 26 -13.25 3.73 0.01
C ASP A 26 -13.45 2.49 0.91
N ALA A 27 -13.39 2.70 2.22
CA ALA A 27 -13.46 1.63 3.23
C ALA A 27 -12.40 0.50 3.14
N ALA A 28 -11.44 0.54 2.20
CA ALA A 28 -10.38 -0.47 2.09
C ALA A 28 -9.43 -0.51 3.31
N GLY A 29 -9.39 0.55 4.12
CA GLY A 29 -8.64 0.60 5.38
C GLY A 29 -7.41 1.50 5.38
N LYS A 30 -7.21 2.34 4.35
CA LYS A 30 -6.10 3.31 4.24
C LYS A 30 -5.90 4.15 5.51
N THR A 31 -6.99 4.77 5.99
CA THR A 31 -6.97 5.62 7.19
C THR A 31 -6.58 4.83 8.44
N THR A 32 -7.11 3.61 8.61
CA THR A 32 -6.77 2.73 9.72
C THR A 32 -5.29 2.35 9.71
N ILE A 33 -4.75 2.02 8.53
CA ILE A 33 -3.31 1.75 8.35
C ILE A 33 -2.51 2.99 8.74
N LEU A 34 -2.84 4.17 8.22
CA LEU A 34 -2.14 5.41 8.57
C LEU A 34 -2.13 5.67 10.08
N TYR A 35 -3.26 5.53 10.77
CA TYR A 35 -3.32 5.67 12.22
C TYR A 35 -2.46 4.63 12.94
N LYS A 36 -2.44 3.39 12.48
CA LYS A 36 -1.62 2.31 13.06
C LYS A 36 -0.12 2.58 12.89
N LEU A 37 0.28 3.09 11.73
CA LEU A 37 1.66 3.44 11.41
C LEU A 37 2.12 4.72 12.14
N LYS A 38 1.22 5.69 12.33
CA LYS A 38 1.49 7.01 12.90
C LYS A 38 1.12 7.17 14.37
N LEU A 39 1.03 6.11 15.18
CA LEU A 39 0.78 6.25 16.62
C LEU A 39 1.77 7.27 17.26
N GLY A 40 1.32 8.53 17.41
CA GLY A 40 2.08 9.69 17.89
C GLY A 40 2.05 10.98 17.03
N GLU A 41 1.77 10.94 15.72
CA GLU A 41 1.85 12.13 14.85
C GLU A 41 0.57 12.38 14.03
N ILE A 42 0.12 13.64 14.02
CA ILE A 42 -1.07 14.08 13.29
C ILE A 42 -0.90 13.77 11.79
N VAL A 43 -1.85 13.04 11.23
CA VAL A 43 -1.98 12.86 9.78
C VAL A 43 -2.72 14.07 9.22
N THR A 44 -2.01 14.92 8.47
CA THR A 44 -2.66 15.99 7.70
C THR A 44 -3.30 15.37 6.46
N THR A 45 -4.63 15.28 6.43
CA THR A 45 -5.35 15.01 5.19
C THR A 45 -5.38 16.30 4.38
N ILE A 46 -4.70 16.33 3.23
CA ILE A 46 -4.77 17.47 2.30
C ILE A 46 -5.85 17.15 1.26
N PRO A 47 -6.96 17.92 1.19
CA PRO A 47 -7.96 17.73 0.15
C PRO A 47 -7.38 18.01 -1.23
N THR A 48 -7.66 17.11 -2.16
CA THR A 48 -6.98 16.88 -3.44
C THR A 48 -7.35 17.91 -4.52
N ILE A 49 -7.04 19.20 -4.36
CA ILE A 49 -7.03 20.13 -5.50
C ILE A 49 -5.60 20.20 -6.03
N GLY A 50 -5.34 19.54 -7.16
CA GLY A 50 -4.05 19.58 -7.87
C GLY A 50 -2.96 18.66 -7.28
N PHE A 51 -3.28 17.39 -7.01
CA PHE A 51 -2.30 16.42 -6.50
C PHE A 51 -1.21 16.17 -7.53
N ASN A 52 0.01 16.58 -7.21
CA ASN A 52 1.16 16.38 -8.07
C ASN A 52 1.79 15.01 -7.76
N PHE A 53 1.69 14.07 -8.70
CA PHE A 53 2.30 12.74 -8.60
C PHE A 53 3.83 12.76 -8.76
N GLN A 54 4.42 13.91 -9.11
CA GLN A 54 5.86 14.04 -9.35
C GLN A 54 6.69 13.50 -8.20
N ASN A 55 7.70 12.72 -8.58
CA ASN A 55 8.66 12.09 -7.68
C ASN A 55 8.04 11.06 -6.73
N THR A 56 6.85 10.51 -7.01
CA THR A 56 6.34 9.35 -6.27
C THR A 56 7.22 8.14 -6.55
N GLN A 57 7.86 7.61 -5.52
CA GLN A 57 8.80 6.49 -5.65
C GLN A 57 8.11 5.14 -5.36
N GLY A 58 7.07 5.16 -4.53
CA GLY A 58 6.34 3.98 -4.12
C GLY A 58 4.84 4.22 -4.04
N ILE A 59 4.07 3.18 -4.32
CA ILE A 59 2.62 3.13 -4.22
C ILE A 59 2.27 2.03 -3.23
N ILE A 60 1.39 2.34 -2.28
CA ILE A 60 0.71 1.36 -1.43
C ILE A 60 -0.74 1.32 -1.87
N PHE A 61 -1.14 0.25 -2.56
CA PHE A 61 -2.51 0.02 -2.98
C PHE A 61 -3.21 -0.89 -1.98
N VAL A 62 -4.22 -0.36 -1.28
CA VAL A 62 -4.95 -1.07 -0.24
C VAL A 62 -6.23 -1.68 -0.81
N VAL A 63 -6.39 -2.98 -0.64
CA VAL A 63 -7.53 -3.77 -1.10
C VAL A 63 -8.30 -4.26 0.11
N ASP A 64 -9.62 -4.09 0.10
CA ASP A 64 -10.50 -4.80 1.01
C ASP A 64 -10.62 -6.26 0.55
N SER A 65 -9.99 -7.18 1.29
CA SER A 65 -10.02 -8.60 0.92
C SER A 65 -11.40 -9.22 1.09
N ASN A 66 -12.28 -8.62 1.91
CA ASN A 66 -13.63 -9.11 2.13
C ASN A 66 -14.64 -8.56 1.12
N ASP A 67 -14.25 -7.54 0.34
CA ASP A 67 -15.11 -6.94 -0.69
C ASP A 67 -14.89 -7.58 -2.07
N ARG A 68 -15.51 -8.74 -2.25
CA ARG A 68 -15.42 -9.50 -3.50
C ARG A 68 -16.15 -8.84 -4.66
N GLU A 69 -17.12 -7.96 -4.39
CA GLU A 69 -17.96 -7.31 -5.41
C GLU A 69 -17.22 -6.15 -6.08
N ARG A 70 -16.47 -5.35 -5.31
CA ARG A 70 -15.74 -4.18 -5.81
C ARG A 70 -14.30 -4.46 -6.24
N ILE A 71 -13.86 -5.72 -6.25
CA ILE A 71 -12.48 -6.05 -6.66
C ILE A 71 -12.17 -5.70 -8.12
N ASN A 72 -13.16 -5.76 -9.02
CA ASN A 72 -12.99 -5.33 -10.41
C ASN A 72 -12.86 -3.81 -10.51
N GLU A 73 -13.62 -3.06 -9.71
CA GLU A 73 -13.49 -1.61 -9.60
C GLU A 73 -12.09 -1.23 -9.06
N ALA A 74 -11.60 -1.95 -8.05
CA ALA A 74 -10.26 -1.76 -7.51
C ALA A 74 -9.17 -2.05 -8.56
N ARG A 75 -9.35 -3.08 -9.39
CA ARG A 75 -8.46 -3.35 -10.54
C ARG A 75 -8.46 -2.18 -11.51
N ASP A 76 -9.63 -1.70 -11.91
CA ASP A 76 -9.75 -0.67 -12.93
C ASP A 76 -9.13 0.66 -12.43
N GLU A 77 -9.31 0.99 -11.15
CA GLU A 77 -8.65 2.13 -10.50
C GLU A 77 -7.13 1.96 -10.41
N LEU A 78 -6.65 0.77 -10.04
CA LEU A 78 -5.21 0.47 -10.04
C LEU A 78 -4.63 0.65 -11.45
N GLN A 79 -5.27 0.10 -12.47
CA GLN A 79 -4.81 0.21 -13.86
C GLN A 79 -4.81 1.66 -14.35
N ARG A 80 -5.87 2.43 -14.04
CA ARG A 80 -5.93 3.87 -14.35
C ARG A 80 -4.75 4.61 -13.75
N MET A 81 -4.48 4.42 -12.46
CA MET A 81 -3.37 5.07 -11.78
C MET A 81 -2.01 4.63 -12.35
N LEU A 82 -1.82 3.34 -12.64
CA LEU A 82 -0.55 2.83 -13.17
C LEU A 82 -0.25 3.30 -14.60
N ASN A 83 -1.25 3.84 -15.31
CA ASN A 83 -1.09 4.46 -16.63
C ASN A 83 -0.65 5.93 -16.57
N GLU A 84 -0.62 6.56 -15.39
CA GLU A 84 -0.09 7.92 -15.24
C GLU A 84 1.43 7.92 -15.41
N ASP A 85 1.95 8.80 -16.27
CA ASP A 85 3.37 8.85 -16.63
C ASP A 85 4.26 9.11 -15.40
N GLU A 86 3.79 9.95 -14.47
CA GLU A 86 4.50 10.25 -13.22
C GLU A 86 4.66 9.04 -12.29
N LEU A 87 3.84 8.01 -12.48
CA LEU A 87 3.84 6.80 -11.66
C LEU A 87 4.54 5.64 -12.35
N ARG A 88 5.06 5.79 -13.56
CA ARG A 88 5.67 4.72 -14.37
C ARG A 88 6.75 3.92 -13.62
N ASP A 89 7.63 4.60 -12.88
CA ASP A 89 8.78 3.97 -12.21
C ASP A 89 8.51 3.58 -10.75
N ALA A 90 7.33 3.94 -10.21
CA ALA A 90 6.99 3.71 -8.82
C ALA A 90 6.93 2.21 -8.47
N ILE A 91 7.46 1.81 -7.31
CA ILE A 91 7.33 0.44 -6.81
C ILE A 91 5.91 0.23 -6.25
N LEU A 92 5.29 -0.90 -6.52
CA LEU A 92 3.92 -1.19 -6.07
C LEU A 92 3.88 -2.20 -4.91
N LEU A 93 3.46 -1.76 -3.73
CA LEU A 93 3.05 -2.64 -2.64
C LEU A 93 1.52 -2.75 -2.63
N VAL A 94 0.98 -3.96 -2.67
CA VAL A 94 -0.45 -4.23 -2.48
C VAL A 94 -0.67 -4.74 -1.06
N PHE A 95 -1.52 -4.07 -0.29
CA PHE A 95 -2.02 -4.59 0.97
C PHE A 95 -3.36 -5.28 0.74
N ALA A 96 -3.36 -6.61 0.86
CA ALA A 96 -4.58 -7.41 0.98
C ALA A 96 -5.09 -7.30 2.42
N ASN A 97 -5.84 -6.24 2.70
CA ASN A 97 -6.25 -5.86 4.06
C ASN A 97 -7.56 -6.54 4.48
N LYS A 98 -7.84 -6.56 5.78
CA LYS A 98 -8.99 -7.21 6.43
C LYS A 98 -8.97 -8.74 6.37
N GLN A 99 -7.78 -9.32 6.46
CA GLN A 99 -7.57 -10.78 6.47
C GLN A 99 -8.11 -11.44 7.76
N ASP A 100 -8.49 -10.66 8.76
CA ASP A 100 -9.20 -11.10 9.96
C ASP A 100 -10.67 -11.46 9.71
N LEU A 101 -11.26 -11.02 8.59
CA LEU A 101 -12.66 -11.25 8.28
C LEU A 101 -12.91 -12.62 7.63
N PRO A 102 -14.06 -13.26 7.92
CA PRO A 102 -14.42 -14.52 7.28
C PRO A 102 -14.64 -14.32 5.78
N ASN A 103 -14.14 -15.25 4.96
CA ASN A 103 -14.22 -15.22 3.49
C ASN A 103 -13.34 -14.17 2.79
N ALA A 104 -12.40 -13.55 3.50
CA ALA A 104 -11.38 -12.70 2.89
C ALA A 104 -10.67 -13.44 1.74
N MET A 105 -10.50 -12.74 0.61
CA MET A 105 -9.72 -13.25 -0.53
C MET A 105 -8.27 -13.40 -0.11
N GLN A 106 -7.68 -14.56 -0.39
CA GLN A 106 -6.25 -14.78 -0.15
C GLN A 106 -5.42 -13.95 -1.14
N ALA A 107 -4.16 -13.70 -0.79
CA ALA A 107 -3.24 -12.93 -1.63
C ALA A 107 -3.20 -13.44 -3.09
N ALA A 108 -3.17 -14.76 -3.31
CA ALA A 108 -3.18 -15.35 -4.64
C ALA A 108 -4.44 -14.98 -5.46
N GLU A 109 -5.63 -15.02 -4.84
CA GLU A 109 -6.88 -14.63 -5.51
C GLU A 109 -6.85 -13.14 -5.89
N ILE A 110 -6.36 -12.28 -5.00
CA ILE A 110 -6.24 -10.83 -5.26
C ILE A 110 -5.21 -10.57 -6.37
N THR A 111 -4.08 -11.27 -6.37
CA THR A 111 -3.06 -11.20 -7.43
C THR A 111 -3.65 -11.48 -8.80
N ASP A 112 -4.46 -12.53 -8.91
CA ASP A 112 -5.12 -12.91 -10.16
C ASP A 112 -6.17 -11.87 -10.57
N LYS A 113 -7.04 -11.47 -9.65
CA LYS A 113 -8.12 -10.51 -9.93
C LYS A 113 -7.64 -9.11 -10.29
N LEU A 114 -6.55 -8.64 -9.69
CA LEU A 114 -5.92 -7.37 -10.03
C LEU A 114 -5.03 -7.45 -11.28
N GLY A 115 -4.76 -8.67 -11.79
CA GLY A 115 -3.91 -8.87 -12.95
C GLY A 115 -2.43 -8.51 -12.69
N LEU A 116 -1.93 -8.64 -11.46
CA LEU A 116 -0.57 -8.18 -11.10
C LEU A 116 0.53 -8.90 -11.88
N GLN A 117 0.27 -10.15 -12.30
CA GLN A 117 1.19 -10.95 -13.13
C GLN A 117 1.49 -10.30 -14.50
N SER A 118 0.63 -9.39 -14.97
CA SER A 118 0.85 -8.64 -16.20
C SER A 118 1.88 -7.50 -16.05
N LEU A 119 2.16 -7.05 -14.83
CA LEU A 119 3.03 -5.91 -14.52
C LEU A 119 4.53 -6.27 -14.58
N ARG A 120 4.97 -6.87 -15.69
CA ARG A 120 6.32 -7.45 -15.84
C ARG A 120 7.48 -6.45 -15.75
N GLN A 121 7.20 -5.17 -15.97
CA GLN A 121 8.21 -4.10 -15.96
C GLN A 121 8.19 -3.28 -14.65
N ARG A 122 7.40 -3.70 -13.66
CA ARG A 122 7.26 -3.00 -12.38
C ARG A 122 7.54 -3.95 -11.23
N ASP A 123 8.35 -3.53 -10.28
CA ASP A 123 8.52 -4.27 -9.03
C ASP A 123 7.24 -4.15 -8.21
N TRP A 124 6.65 -5.30 -7.89
CA TRP A 124 5.46 -5.36 -7.07
C TRP A 124 5.53 -6.49 -6.04
N TYR A 125 4.80 -6.31 -4.95
CA TYR A 125 4.59 -7.32 -3.92
C TYR A 125 3.21 -7.19 -3.31
N ILE A 126 2.65 -8.31 -2.86
CA ILE A 126 1.38 -8.34 -2.15
C ILE A 126 1.60 -8.89 -0.75
N GLN A 127 1.05 -8.22 0.25
CA GLN A 127 1.14 -8.60 1.64
C GLN A 127 -0.25 -8.71 2.24
N ALA A 128 -0.55 -9.87 2.83
CA ALA A 128 -1.74 -10.09 3.65
C ALA A 128 -1.64 -9.23 4.91
N THR A 129 -2.68 -8.46 5.24
CA THR A 129 -2.68 -7.54 6.37
C THR A 129 -4.00 -7.48 7.13
N CYS A 130 -3.88 -7.09 8.40
CA CYS A 130 -4.98 -6.66 9.24
C CYS A 130 -4.64 -5.31 9.85
N ALA A 131 -5.26 -4.23 9.37
CA ALA A 131 -4.95 -2.88 9.82
C ALA A 131 -5.24 -2.64 11.31
N THR A 132 -6.22 -3.35 11.89
CA THR A 132 -6.62 -3.18 13.30
C THR A 132 -5.63 -3.84 14.25
N SER A 133 -5.19 -5.08 13.98
CA SER A 133 -4.15 -5.75 14.77
C SER A 133 -2.75 -5.19 14.46
N GLY A 134 -2.50 -4.83 13.20
CA GLY A 134 -1.20 -4.41 12.67
C GLY A 134 -0.46 -5.52 11.93
N ASP A 135 -1.03 -6.73 11.86
CA ASP A 135 -0.37 -7.89 11.25
C ASP A 135 -0.06 -7.64 9.77
N GLY A 136 1.13 -8.03 9.34
CA GLY A 136 1.61 -7.90 7.96
C GLY A 136 2.01 -6.48 7.54
N LEU A 137 1.70 -5.44 8.33
CA LEU A 137 2.02 -4.06 7.94
C LEU A 137 3.53 -3.83 7.90
N TYR A 138 4.25 -4.36 8.88
CA TYR A 138 5.70 -4.18 8.97
C TYR A 138 6.42 -4.88 7.81
N GLU A 139 6.06 -6.13 7.54
CA GLU A 139 6.63 -6.98 6.51
C GLU A 139 6.47 -6.36 5.12
N GLY A 140 5.28 -5.83 4.82
CA GLY A 140 5.05 -5.13 3.55
C GLY A 140 5.89 -3.85 3.42
N LEU A 141 6.01 -3.07 4.51
CA LEU A 141 6.78 -1.83 4.52
C LEU A 141 8.30 -2.07 4.51
N GLU A 142 8.76 -3.16 5.12
CA GLU A 142 10.14 -3.62 5.05
C GLU A 142 10.49 -3.99 3.60
N TRP A 143 9.63 -4.77 2.93
CA TRP A 143 9.81 -5.09 1.52
C TRP A 143 9.88 -3.81 0.66
N LEU A 144 8.94 -2.89 0.84
CA LEU A 144 8.88 -1.64 0.08
C LEU A 144 10.14 -0.79 0.30
N SER A 145 10.55 -0.60 1.56
CA SER A 145 11.77 0.13 1.90
C SER A 145 13.02 -0.51 1.29
N SER A 146 13.16 -1.83 1.43
CA SER A 146 14.34 -2.54 0.90
C SER A 146 14.44 -2.42 -0.62
N THR A 147 13.31 -2.42 -1.33
CA THR A 147 13.24 -2.31 -2.79
C THR A 147 13.53 -0.88 -3.24
N LEU A 148 12.97 0.12 -2.54
CA LEU A 148 13.27 1.54 -2.78
C LEU A 148 14.75 1.88 -2.59
N LYS A 149 15.41 1.27 -1.61
CA LYS A 149 16.85 1.44 -1.37
C LYS A 149 17.72 0.82 -2.47
N LYS A 150 17.28 -0.27 -3.11
CA LYS A 150 18.00 -0.91 -4.23
C LYS A 150 17.94 -0.08 -5.53
N LYS A 151 16.89 0.72 -5.72
CA LYS A 151 16.73 1.64 -6.86
C LYS A 151 17.34 3.02 -6.65
N SER A 152 17.79 3.32 -5.43
CA SER A 152 18.30 4.63 -5.01
C SER A 152 19.79 4.82 -5.28
#